data_AF-B6K376-F1
#
_entry.id   AF-B6K376-F1
#
_cell.length_a   1.000
_cell.length_b   1.000
_cell.length_c   1.000
_cell.angle_alpha   90.00
_cell.angle_beta   90.00
_cell.angle_gamma   90.00
#
_symmetry.space_group_name_H-M   'P 1'
#
loop_
_entity.id
_entity.type
_entity.pdbx_description
1 polymer ?
#
loop_
_entity_poly.entity_id
_entity_poly.type
_entity_poly.pdbx_seq_one_letter_code
_entity_poly.pdbx_strand_id
1 'polypeptide(L)' 'MKCDVDIRKDLYGNIVMSGGTTMYPGIADRMQKEIQALAPSSMKVKIVAPPERKYSVWIGGSILASPLHLPTNVDL' A
#
# COMPACT_ATOMS: atom_id res chain seq x y z
N MET A 1 -8.94 16.25 -4.88
CA MET A 1 -8.98 14.87 -4.34
C MET A 1 -10.34 14.27 -4.65
N LYS A 2 -10.40 13.05 -5.21
CA LYS A 2 -11.65 12.36 -5.58
C LYS A 2 -12.26 11.52 -4.44
N CYS A 3 -11.54 11.40 -3.32
CA CYS A 3 -11.91 10.62 -2.15
C CYS A 3 -12.67 11.49 -1.13
N ASP A 4 -13.58 10.87 -0.37
CA ASP A 4 -14.26 11.50 0.76
C ASP A 4 -13.24 12.07 1.77
N VAL A 5 -13.59 13.15 2.46
CA VAL A 5 -12.74 13.79 3.47
C VAL A 5 -12.46 12.84 4.62
N ASP A 6 -13.43 12.02 5.02
CA ASP A 6 -13.32 11.16 6.20
C ASP A 6 -12.29 10.05 6.00
N ILE A 7 -12.12 9.54 4.77
CA ILE A 7 -11.16 8.47 4.46
C ILE A 7 -9.75 8.97 4.18
N ARG A 8 -9.55 10.28 3.94
CA ARG A 8 -8.23 10.81 3.54
C ARG A 8 -7.17 10.55 4.60
N LYS A 9 -7.52 10.73 5.87
CA LYS A 9 -6.59 10.51 6.98
C LYS A 9 -6.04 9.08 6.95
N ASP A 10 -6.91 8.11 6.72
CA ASP A 10 -6.53 6.71 6.65
C ASP A 10 -5.71 6.40 5.39
N LEU A 11 -6.08 6.98 4.24
CA LEU A 11 -5.31 6.81 3.00
C LEU A 11 -3.89 7.36 3.11
N TYR A 12 -3.70 8.55 3.70
CA TYR A 12 -2.36 9.13 3.92
C TYR A 12 -1.53 8.34 4.94
N GLY A 13 -2.20 7.71 5.92
CA GLY A 13 -1.56 6.89 6.94
C GLY A 13 -1.21 5.47 6.49
N ASN A 14 -1.67 5.02 5.32
CA ASN A 14 -1.56 3.64 4.85
C ASN A 14 -1.11 3.54 3.38
N ILE A 15 -0.13 4.34 2.97
CA ILE A 15 0.42 4.29 1.61
C ILE A 15 1.38 3.11 1.49
N VAL A 16 1.09 2.16 0.60
CA VAL A 16 1.94 0.98 0.35
C VAL A 16 2.57 1.08 -1.03
N MET A 17 3.89 0.92 -1.11
CA MET A 17 4.63 0.86 -2.38
C MET A 17 4.85 -0.59 -2.80
N SER A 18 4.49 -0.93 -4.03
CA SER A 18 4.64 -2.28 -4.59
C SER A 18 5.17 -2.24 -6.03
N GLY A 19 5.79 -3.35 -6.46
CA GLY A 19 6.31 -3.52 -7.82
C GLY A 19 7.79 -3.14 -7.99
N GLY A 20 8.40 -3.59 -9.10
CA GLY A 20 9.85 -3.48 -9.34
C GLY A 20 10.37 -2.04 -9.41
N THR A 21 9.61 -1.11 -9.98
CA THR A 21 10.00 0.31 -10.10
C THR A 21 10.14 1.00 -8.74
N THR A 22 9.48 0.48 -7.70
CA THR A 22 9.61 1.02 -6.34
C THR A 22 10.89 0.58 -5.64
N MET A 23 11.73 -0.24 -6.29
CA MET A 23 13.00 -0.73 -5.73
C MET A 23 14.17 0.24 -5.90
N TYR A 24 13.98 1.37 -6.61
CA TYR A 24 15.02 2.37 -6.71
C TYR A 24 15.42 2.90 -5.32
N PRO A 25 16.74 2.98 -5.01
CA PRO A 25 17.21 3.50 -3.73
C PRO A 25 16.68 4.91 -3.44
N GLY A 26 16.21 5.16 -2.22
CA GLY A 26 15.71 6.48 -1.78
C GLY A 26 14.36 6.90 -2.35
N ILE A 27 13.69 6.07 -3.18
CA ILE A 27 12.38 6.44 -3.76
C ILE A 27 11.30 6.55 -2.68
N ALA A 28 11.35 5.71 -1.65
CA ALA A 28 10.40 5.75 -0.53
C ALA A 28 10.53 7.05 0.26
N ASP A 29 11.76 7.47 0.57
CA ASP A 29 12.04 8.71 1.30
C ASP A 29 11.65 9.94 0.48
N ARG A 30 11.98 9.93 -0.82
CA ARG A 30 11.54 10.97 -1.76
C ARG A 30 10.03 11.05 -1.79
N MET A 31 9.34 9.93 -1.94
CA MET A 31 7.88 9.91 -1.97
C MET A 31 7.27 10.42 -0.67
N GLN A 32 7.87 10.08 0.48
CA GLN A 32 7.39 10.55 1.78
C GLN A 32 7.50 12.07 1.88
N LYS A 33 8.63 12.63 1.46
CA LYS A 33 8.86 14.08 1.46
C LYS A 33 7.88 14.82 0.54
N GLU A 34 7.71 14.35 -0.69
CA GLU A 34 6.82 14.99 -1.68
C GLU A 34 5.35 14.94 -1.23
N ILE A 35 4.89 13.80 -0.70
CA ILE A 35 3.51 13.67 -0.22
C ILE A 35 3.30 14.51 1.05
N GLN A 36 4.26 14.53 1.97
CA GLN A 36 4.17 15.35 3.17
C GLN A 36 4.14 16.85 2.87
N ALA A 37 4.79 17.30 1.79
CA ALA A 37 4.76 18.69 1.34
C ALA A 37 3.41 19.09 0.72
N LEU A 38 2.70 18.14 0.10
CA LEU A 38 1.38 18.35 -0.52
C LEU A 38 0.22 18.10 0.43
N ALA A 39 0.41 17.25 1.44
CA ALA A 39 -0.62 16.92 2.41
C ALA A 39 -0.84 18.09 3.41
N PRO A 40 -2.08 18.30 3.88
CA PRO A 40 -2.33 19.21 4.99
C PRO A 40 -1.48 18.84 6.21
N SER A 41 -0.99 19.83 6.95
CA SER A 41 -0.13 19.63 8.14
C SER A 41 -0.79 18.82 9.26
N SER A 42 -2.12 18.73 9.27
CA SER A 42 -2.90 17.90 10.19
C SER A 42 -2.87 16.39 9.86
N MET A 43 -2.40 16.00 8.68
CA MET A 43 -2.36 14.62 8.23
C MET A 43 -0.95 14.02 8.40
N LYS A 44 -0.90 12.86 9.04
CA LYS A 44 0.35 12.09 9.19
C LYS A 44 0.53 11.18 7.98
N VAL A 45 1.54 11.46 7.16
CA VAL A 45 1.88 10.63 6.00
C VAL A 45 2.77 9.47 6.46
N LYS A 46 2.39 8.25 6.08
CA LYS A 46 3.18 7.05 6.32
C LYS A 46 3.27 6.23 5.04
N ILE A 47 4.50 5.98 4.61
CA ILE A 47 4.81 5.12 3.47
C ILE A 47 5.39 3.81 3.98
N VAL A 48 4.84 2.70 3.49
CA VAL A 48 5.27 1.33 3.79
C VAL A 48 5.88 0.76 2.52
N ALA A 49 7.20 0.51 2.56
CA ALA A 49 7.97 -0.04 1.44
C ALA A 49 8.77 -1.26 1.91
N PRO A 50 8.15 -2.46 2.00
CA PRO A 50 8.83 -3.67 2.46
C PRO A 50 9.96 -4.07 1.49
N PRO A 51 10.98 -4.82 1.94
CA PRO A 51 12.09 -5.22 1.08
C PRO A 51 11.65 -6.17 -0.03
N GLU A 52 10.67 -7.04 0.23
CA GLU A 52 10.06 -7.97 -0.73
C GLU A 52 9.00 -7.32 -1.64
N ARG A 53 8.88 -5.99 -1.65
CA ARG A 53 7.80 -5.26 -2.36
C ARG A 53 7.70 -5.50 -3.85
N LYS A 54 8.78 -5.97 -4.48
CA LYS A 54 8.79 -6.44 -5.88
C LYS A 54 7.78 -7.57 -6.11
N TYR A 55 7.55 -8.40 -5.10
CA TYR A 55 6.67 -9.57 -5.17
C TYR A 55 5.35 -9.36 -4.43
N SER A 56 5.08 -8.17 -3.86
CA SER A 56 3.86 -7.92 -3.07
C SER A 56 2.57 -8.32 -3.76
N VAL A 57 2.45 -8.08 -5.07
CA VAL A 57 1.25 -8.45 -5.84
C VAL A 57 1.10 -9.97 -5.90
N TRP A 58 2.20 -10.69 -6.13
CA TRP A 58 2.20 -12.15 -6.17
C TRP A 58 1.93 -12.75 -4.79
N ILE A 59 2.58 -12.24 -3.74
CA ILE A 59 2.37 -12.66 -2.36
C ILE A 59 0.89 -12.45 -1.96
N GLY A 60 0.32 -11.28 -2.27
CA GLY A 60 -1.10 -11.01 -2.01
C GLY A 60 -2.04 -11.98 -2.73
N GLY A 61 -1.76 -12.30 -4.00
CA GLY A 61 -2.49 -13.30 -4.75
C GLY A 61 -2.39 -14.70 -4.14
N SER A 62 -1.20 -15.12 -3.74
CA SER A 62 -0.97 -16.42 -3.08
C SER A 62 -1.70 -16.52 -1.74
N ILE A 63 -1.73 -15.45 -0.94
CA ILE A 63 -2.48 -15.41 0.33
C ILE A 63 -3.99 -15.49 0.08
N LEU A 64 -4.50 -14.75 -0.92
CA LEU A 64 -5.91 -14.75 -1.28
C LEU A 64 -6.38 -16.13 -1.79
N ALA A 65 -5.55 -16.81 -2.58
CA ALA A 65 -5.83 -18.15 -3.11
C ALA A 65 -5.61 -19.27 -2.08
N SER A 66 -5.05 -18.97 -0.90
CA SER A 66 -4.79 -19.99 0.12
C SER A 66 -6.10 -20.50 0.75
N PRO A 67 -6.20 -21.81 1.08
CA PRO A 67 -7.44 -22.44 1.55
C PRO A 67 -8.09 -21.79 2.78
N LEU A 68 -7.31 -21.09 3.61
CA LEU A 68 -7.81 -20.38 4.78
C LEU A 68 -8.79 -19.23 4.41
N HIS A 69 -8.72 -18.71 3.18
CA HIS A 69 -9.53 -17.58 2.70
C HIS A 69 -10.50 -17.96 1.57
N LEU A 70 -10.50 -19.22 1.12
CA LEU A 70 -11.49 -19.71 0.16
C LEU A 70 -12.80 -20.03 0.89
N PRO A 71 -13.96 -19.56 0.40
CA PRO A 71 -15.23 -20.03 0.92
C PRO A 71 -15.29 -21.55 0.72
N THR A 72 -15.44 -22.29 1.80
CA THR A 72 -15.52 -23.76 1.84
C THR A 72 -16.77 -24.33 1.12
N ASN A 73 -17.46 -23.54 0.30
CA ASN A 73 -18.67 -23.90 -0.44
C ASN A 73 -18.44 -23.82 -1.96
N VAL A 74 -17.28 -24.31 -2.41
CA VAL A 74 -17.11 -24.71 -3.81
C VAL A 74 -16.98 -26.23 -3.80
N ASP A 75 -18.08 -26.88 -3.45
CA ASP A 75 -18.27 -28.31 -3.70
C ASP A 75 -18.43 -28.47 -5.22
N LEU A 76 -17.52 -29.23 -5.82
CA LEU A 76 -17.69 -29.82 -7.15
C LEU A 76 -18.80 -30.87 -7.13
#